data_AF-A0A1Y2T5N9-F1
#
_entry.id   AF-A0A1Y2T5N9-F1
#
_cell.length_a   1.000
_cell.length_b   1.000
_cell.length_c   1.000
_cell.angle_alpha   90.00
_cell.angle_beta   90.00
_cell.angle_gamma   90.00
#
_symmetry.space_group_name_H-M   'P 1'
#
loop_
_entity.id
_entity.type
_entity.pdbx_description
1 polymer ?
#
loop_
_entity_poly.entity_id
_entity_poly.type
_entity_poly.pdbx_seq_one_letter_code
_entity_poly.pdbx_strand_id
1 'polypeptide(L)'
;MSTPDTAPQPENHAQRHGLAVSLLRGLGLVVLMAAISAGTAFLIVELRMNAIAAATAEAEDDLTALRQATLDEVAALRAELASTTAELQAEVRRQREELEAEMKRVQEAAVAAGVLLEQEGELTGLEARLKEIETLKLDLKSAREEMDAKLQALEASLKDQLASSEQETAAALSLEMSVKGLLIKAQGEVLLAQVYWAEGNRGLARDELAIAHQTLLDALQAAPTADKQDLQKLVNLSESTKAALILDSTSARDQLNLLWHEVSARLSR
;
A
#
# COMPACT_ATOMS: atom_id res chain seq x y z
N MET A 1 83.33 70.93 40.96
CA MET A 1 82.03 70.47 40.42
C MET A 1 82.29 69.42 39.35
N SER A 2 81.26 68.64 39.00
CA SER A 2 81.27 67.48 38.10
C SER A 2 81.75 66.15 38.72
N THR A 3 80.76 65.41 39.20
CA THR A 3 80.70 63.98 39.52
C THR A 3 80.49 63.12 38.24
N PRO A 4 80.56 61.77 38.33
CA PRO A 4 80.92 60.92 37.17
C PRO A 4 79.77 60.19 36.46
N ASP A 5 80.16 59.34 35.50
CA ASP A 5 79.44 58.26 34.80
C ASP A 5 78.06 57.81 35.30
N THR A 6 77.15 57.59 34.35
CA THR A 6 76.45 56.31 34.20
C THR A 6 75.79 56.17 32.82
N ALA A 7 75.95 55.00 32.19
CA ALA A 7 75.28 54.68 30.93
C ALA A 7 73.79 54.31 31.15
N PRO A 8 72.87 54.64 30.22
CA PRO A 8 71.49 54.21 30.32
C PRO A 8 71.36 52.71 29.97
N GLN A 9 70.69 51.95 30.85
CA GLN A 9 70.21 50.61 30.53
C GLN A 9 69.07 50.68 29.50
N PRO A 10 68.97 49.73 28.56
CA PRO A 10 67.74 49.54 27.79
C PRO A 10 66.66 48.92 28.69
N GLU A 11 65.53 49.62 28.85
CA GLU A 11 64.40 49.11 29.63
C GLU A 11 63.77 47.87 28.98
N ASN A 12 63.47 46.89 29.81
CA ASN A 12 63.04 45.56 29.40
C ASN A 12 61.51 45.51 29.21
N HIS A 13 61.01 45.99 28.07
CA HIS A 13 59.58 45.93 27.73
C HIS A 13 59.13 44.51 27.31
N ALA A 14 59.06 43.61 28.28
CA ALA A 14 58.43 42.31 28.13
C ALA A 14 56.90 42.36 28.36
N GLN A 15 56.16 41.57 27.56
CA GLN A 15 54.83 41.01 27.89
C GLN A 15 53.61 41.94 28.02
N ARG A 16 53.07 42.43 26.89
CA ARG A 16 51.61 42.65 26.69
C ARG A 16 51.06 42.21 25.31
N HIS A 17 51.54 41.09 24.76
CA HIS A 17 51.05 40.55 23.47
C HIS A 17 50.58 39.08 23.48
N GLY A 18 50.39 38.45 24.65
CA GLY A 18 49.91 37.06 24.72
C GLY A 18 48.39 36.87 24.58
N LEU A 19 47.59 37.62 25.36
CA LEU A 19 46.16 37.33 25.53
C LEU A 19 45.29 37.67 24.31
N ALA A 20 45.50 38.82 23.66
CA ALA A 20 44.68 39.23 22.50
C ALA A 20 44.86 38.28 21.29
N VAL A 21 46.09 37.82 21.03
CA VAL A 21 46.39 36.88 19.94
C VAL A 21 45.84 35.48 20.24
N SER A 22 45.88 35.06 21.52
CA SER A 22 45.26 33.81 21.98
C SER A 22 43.73 33.83 21.79
N LEU A 23 43.07 34.93 22.19
CA LEU A 23 41.63 35.10 22.03
C LEU A 23 41.20 35.12 20.57
N LEU A 24 41.90 35.86 19.70
CA LEU A 24 41.61 35.88 18.26
C LEU A 24 41.81 34.51 17.59
N ARG A 25 42.84 33.75 17.98
CA ARG A 25 43.03 32.38 17.50
C ARG A 25 41.95 31.43 18.00
N GLY A 26 41.54 31.53 19.26
CA GLY A 26 40.43 30.76 19.81
C GLY A 26 39.11 31.04 19.08
N LEU A 27 38.80 32.32 18.84
CA LEU A 27 37.61 32.74 18.11
C LEU A 27 37.63 32.25 16.65
N GLY A 28 38.76 32.38 15.96
CA GLY A 28 38.92 31.85 14.60
C GLY A 28 38.77 30.33 14.51
N LEU A 29 39.25 29.59 15.52
CA LEU A 29 39.12 28.13 15.58
C LEU A 29 37.68 27.69 15.89
N VAL A 30 36.96 28.44 16.74
CA VAL A 30 35.51 28.24 16.98
C VAL A 30 34.69 28.52 15.72
N VAL A 31 34.98 29.60 14.98
CA VAL A 31 34.31 29.90 13.71
C VAL A 31 34.61 28.83 12.64
N LEU A 32 35.84 28.34 12.57
CA LEU A 32 36.21 27.24 11.66
C LEU A 32 35.46 25.95 12.02
N MET A 33 35.41 25.58 13.31
CA MET A 33 34.65 24.41 13.78
C MET A 33 33.14 24.56 13.54
N ALA A 34 32.59 25.76 13.73
CA ALA A 34 31.19 26.05 13.41
C ALA A 34 30.92 25.85 11.90
N ALA A 35 31.77 26.40 11.02
CA ALA A 35 31.64 26.25 9.57
C ALA A 35 31.78 24.78 9.12
N ILE A 36 32.74 24.03 9.68
CA ILE A 36 32.88 22.58 9.42
C ILE A 36 31.63 21.83 9.90
N SER A 37 31.13 22.11 11.11
CA SER A 37 29.94 21.46 11.65
C SER A 37 28.68 21.73 10.81
N ALA A 38 28.49 22.97 10.35
CA ALA A 38 27.41 23.36 9.46
C ALA A 38 27.53 22.67 8.08
N GLY A 39 28.73 22.61 7.51
CA GLY A 39 28.98 21.87 6.27
C GLY A 39 28.70 20.37 6.40
N THR A 40 29.10 19.74 7.51
CA THR A 40 28.77 18.32 7.76
C THR A 40 27.28 18.10 7.99
N ALA A 41 26.58 19.02 8.66
CA ALA A 41 25.14 18.94 8.86
C ALA A 41 24.38 19.07 7.53
N PHE A 42 24.79 20.01 6.66
CA PHE A 42 24.24 20.18 5.32
C PHE A 42 24.42 18.91 4.48
N LEU A 43 25.64 18.34 4.43
CA LEU A 43 25.92 17.09 3.72
C LEU A 43 25.12 15.91 4.26
N ILE A 44 24.89 15.82 5.57
CA ILE A 44 24.05 14.77 6.17
C ILE A 44 22.57 14.95 5.79
N VAL A 45 22.07 16.19 5.70
CA VAL A 45 20.70 16.48 5.24
C VAL A 45 20.55 16.15 3.75
N GLU A 46 21.51 16.51 2.92
CA GLU A 46 21.53 16.22 1.48
C GLU A 46 21.62 14.71 1.21
N LEU A 47 22.49 13.98 1.95
CA LEU A 47 22.53 12.51 1.93
C LEU A 47 21.21 11.88 2.38
N ARG A 48 20.55 12.42 3.40
CA ARG A 48 19.24 11.94 3.87
C ARG A 48 18.14 12.22 2.85
N MET A 49 18.08 13.41 2.25
CA MET A 49 17.14 13.72 1.17
C MET A 49 17.34 12.81 -0.04
N ASN A 50 18.59 12.57 -0.45
CA ASN A 50 18.88 11.65 -1.55
C ASN A 50 18.54 10.19 -1.20
N ALA A 51 18.76 9.76 0.05
CA ALA A 51 18.34 8.43 0.51
C ALA A 51 16.82 8.27 0.61
N ILE A 52 16.09 9.33 1.02
CA ILE A 52 14.62 9.35 1.01
C ILE A 52 14.12 9.32 -0.43
N ALA A 53 14.68 10.15 -1.32
CA ALA A 53 14.30 10.19 -2.74
C ALA A 53 14.57 8.84 -3.44
N ALA A 54 15.69 8.17 -3.11
CA ALA A 54 15.99 6.82 -3.57
C ALA A 54 14.98 5.80 -3.02
N ALA A 55 14.68 5.82 -1.72
CA ALA A 55 13.71 4.92 -1.11
C ALA A 55 12.26 5.16 -1.60
N THR A 56 11.89 6.40 -1.94
CA THR A 56 10.58 6.68 -2.56
C THR A 56 10.55 6.23 -4.02
N ALA A 57 11.63 6.37 -4.77
CA ALA A 57 11.72 5.86 -6.14
C ALA A 57 11.70 4.32 -6.16
N GLU A 58 12.41 3.67 -5.25
CA GLU A 58 12.41 2.21 -5.05
C GLU A 58 11.01 1.71 -4.65
N ALA A 59 10.30 2.43 -3.77
CA ALA A 59 8.91 2.13 -3.42
C ALA A 59 7.91 2.40 -4.56
N GLU A 60 8.14 3.40 -5.42
CA GLU A 60 7.33 3.66 -6.62
C GLU A 60 7.56 2.59 -7.70
N ASP A 61 8.80 2.14 -7.88
CA ASP A 61 9.16 1.02 -8.76
C ASP A 61 8.57 -0.30 -8.25
N ASP A 62 8.66 -0.60 -6.95
CA ASP A 62 8.03 -1.78 -6.33
C ASP A 62 6.50 -1.75 -6.45
N LEU A 63 5.86 -0.59 -6.23
CA LEU A 63 4.41 -0.43 -6.42
C LEU A 63 4.01 -0.64 -7.90
N THR A 64 4.86 -0.20 -8.83
CA THR A 64 4.65 -0.35 -10.27
C THR A 64 4.86 -1.80 -10.71
N ALA A 65 5.87 -2.48 -10.18
CA ALA A 65 6.12 -3.90 -10.39
C ALA A 65 4.99 -4.75 -9.82
N LEU A 66 4.47 -4.43 -8.62
CA LEU A 66 3.33 -5.12 -8.01
C LEU A 66 2.04 -4.90 -8.80
N ARG A 67 1.81 -3.68 -9.33
CA ARG A 67 0.71 -3.42 -10.28
C ARG A 67 0.85 -4.22 -11.57
N GLN A 68 2.05 -4.32 -12.13
CA GLN A 68 2.26 -5.09 -13.35
C GLN A 68 2.04 -6.59 -13.11
N ALA A 69 2.61 -7.13 -12.03
CA ALA A 69 2.43 -8.53 -11.63
C ALA A 69 0.95 -8.88 -11.39
N THR A 70 0.19 -8.03 -10.69
CA THR A 70 -1.25 -8.25 -10.47
C THR A 70 -2.08 -8.12 -11.75
N LEU A 71 -1.72 -7.22 -12.68
CA LEU A 71 -2.34 -7.16 -14.01
C LEU A 71 -2.05 -8.42 -14.85
N ASP A 72 -0.83 -8.94 -14.78
CA ASP A 72 -0.41 -10.15 -15.49
C ASP A 72 -1.07 -11.41 -14.90
N GLU A 73 -1.20 -11.52 -13.57
CA GLU A 73 -1.98 -12.58 -12.90
C GLU A 73 -3.47 -12.51 -13.27
N VAL A 74 -4.08 -11.33 -13.28
CA VAL A 74 -5.48 -11.15 -13.72
C VAL A 74 -5.64 -11.51 -15.21
N ALA A 75 -4.66 -11.23 -16.06
CA ALA A 75 -4.68 -11.64 -17.46
C ALA A 75 -4.55 -13.16 -17.62
N ALA A 76 -3.67 -13.81 -16.84
CA ALA A 76 -3.51 -15.26 -16.83
C ALA A 76 -4.78 -15.97 -16.35
N LEU A 77 -5.37 -15.54 -15.23
CA LEU A 77 -6.62 -16.06 -14.71
C LEU A 77 -7.77 -15.90 -15.72
N ARG A 78 -7.87 -14.75 -16.41
CA ARG A 78 -8.87 -14.55 -17.48
C ARG A 78 -8.66 -15.52 -18.65
N ALA A 79 -7.43 -15.86 -19.01
CA ALA A 79 -7.14 -16.82 -20.07
C ALA A 79 -7.51 -18.26 -19.66
N GLU A 80 -7.19 -18.67 -18.43
CA GLU A 80 -7.54 -19.98 -17.88
C GLU A 80 -9.07 -20.16 -17.71
N LEU A 81 -9.76 -19.11 -17.27
CA LEU A 81 -11.22 -19.09 -17.15
C LEU A 81 -11.90 -19.12 -18.54
N ALA A 82 -11.30 -18.48 -19.55
CA ALA A 82 -11.75 -18.59 -20.93
C ALA A 82 -11.52 -19.99 -21.53
N SER A 83 -10.40 -20.67 -21.24
CA SER A 83 -10.14 -22.02 -21.75
C SER A 83 -11.07 -23.05 -21.11
N THR A 84 -11.23 -23.03 -19.79
CA THR A 84 -12.19 -23.90 -19.08
C THR A 84 -13.63 -23.64 -19.53
N THR A 85 -14.03 -22.39 -19.79
CA THR A 85 -15.35 -22.09 -20.37
C THR A 85 -15.51 -22.68 -21.78
N ALA A 86 -14.47 -22.62 -22.63
CA ALA A 86 -14.50 -23.21 -23.96
C ALA A 86 -14.56 -24.74 -23.94
N GLU A 87 -13.80 -25.39 -23.04
CA GLU A 87 -13.84 -26.83 -22.80
C GLU A 87 -15.22 -27.28 -22.30
N LEU A 88 -15.80 -26.57 -21.34
CA LEU A 88 -17.14 -26.85 -20.83
C LEU A 88 -18.20 -26.72 -21.94
N GLN A 89 -18.11 -25.68 -22.77
CA GLN A 89 -19.00 -25.52 -23.93
C GLN A 89 -18.83 -26.63 -24.98
N ALA A 90 -17.60 -27.11 -25.20
CA ALA A 90 -17.33 -28.22 -26.09
C ALA A 90 -17.93 -29.54 -25.55
N GLU A 91 -17.77 -29.82 -24.26
CA GLU A 91 -18.34 -31.02 -23.63
C GLU A 91 -19.88 -30.97 -23.61
N VAL A 92 -20.50 -29.81 -23.32
CA VAL A 92 -21.96 -29.63 -23.42
C VAL A 92 -22.47 -29.84 -24.85
N ARG A 93 -21.70 -29.45 -25.89
CA ARG A 93 -22.06 -29.76 -27.28
C ARG A 93 -21.92 -31.26 -27.57
N ARG A 94 -20.82 -31.89 -27.14
CA ARG A 94 -20.56 -33.32 -27.30
C ARG A 94 -21.68 -34.17 -26.69
N GLN A 95 -22.10 -33.85 -25.46
CA GLN A 95 -23.21 -34.51 -24.77
C GLN A 95 -24.56 -34.29 -25.47
N ARG A 96 -24.81 -33.11 -26.07
CA ARG A 96 -26.02 -32.88 -26.89
C ARG A 96 -26.02 -33.71 -28.17
N GLU A 97 -24.88 -33.81 -28.85
CA GLU A 97 -24.73 -34.64 -30.06
C GLU A 97 -24.85 -36.13 -29.76
N GLU A 98 -24.27 -36.61 -28.64
CA GLU A 98 -24.46 -37.99 -28.16
C GLU A 98 -25.93 -38.26 -27.82
N LEU A 99 -26.61 -37.37 -27.09
CA LEU A 99 -28.03 -37.51 -26.74
C LEU A 99 -28.95 -37.48 -27.97
N GLU A 100 -28.69 -36.61 -28.95
CA GLU A 100 -29.45 -36.61 -30.21
C GLU A 100 -29.21 -37.88 -31.03
N ALA A 101 -27.99 -38.41 -31.04
CA ALA A 101 -27.67 -39.67 -31.70
C ALA A 101 -28.35 -40.87 -31.02
N GLU A 102 -28.39 -40.90 -29.68
CA GLU A 102 -29.13 -41.91 -28.93
C GLU A 102 -30.64 -41.81 -29.14
N MET A 103 -31.23 -40.59 -29.08
CA MET A 103 -32.64 -40.40 -29.41
C MET A 103 -32.98 -40.86 -30.83
N LYS A 104 -32.12 -40.59 -31.82
CA LYS A 104 -32.30 -41.10 -33.20
C LYS A 104 -32.26 -42.62 -33.25
N ARG A 105 -31.28 -43.28 -32.62
CA ARG A 105 -31.22 -44.75 -32.55
C ARG A 105 -32.45 -45.35 -31.85
N VAL A 106 -32.90 -44.74 -30.75
CA VAL A 106 -34.12 -45.18 -30.04
C VAL A 106 -35.36 -45.00 -30.91
N GLN A 107 -35.45 -43.89 -31.66
CA GLN A 107 -36.56 -43.64 -32.58
C GLN A 107 -36.54 -44.61 -33.78
N GLU A 108 -35.38 -44.87 -34.38
CA GLU A 108 -35.21 -45.87 -35.45
C GLU A 108 -35.54 -47.29 -34.95
N ALA A 109 -35.08 -47.66 -33.75
CA ALA A 109 -35.43 -48.93 -33.11
C ALA A 109 -36.92 -49.05 -32.78
N ALA A 110 -37.56 -47.96 -32.32
CA ALA A 110 -39.00 -47.92 -32.05
C ALA A 110 -39.83 -48.01 -33.34
N VAL A 111 -39.38 -47.40 -34.45
CA VAL A 111 -40.03 -47.53 -35.76
C VAL A 111 -39.84 -48.93 -36.33
N ALA A 112 -38.64 -49.52 -36.24
CA ALA A 112 -38.38 -50.89 -36.66
C ALA A 112 -39.19 -51.91 -35.84
N ALA A 113 -39.29 -51.70 -34.52
CA ALA A 113 -40.19 -52.46 -33.66
C ALA A 113 -41.67 -52.25 -34.06
N GLY A 114 -42.08 -51.03 -34.38
CA GLY A 114 -43.42 -50.73 -34.89
C GLY A 114 -43.81 -51.52 -36.13
N VAL A 115 -42.92 -51.58 -37.11
CA VAL A 115 -43.12 -52.35 -38.35
C VAL A 115 -43.19 -53.86 -38.10
N LEU A 116 -42.49 -54.38 -37.08
CA LEU A 116 -42.60 -55.79 -36.67
C LEU A 116 -43.89 -56.06 -35.86
N LEU A 117 -44.30 -55.13 -35.00
CA LEU A 117 -45.43 -55.28 -34.09
C LEU A 117 -46.79 -55.00 -34.75
N GLU A 118 -46.83 -54.29 -35.89
CA GLU A 118 -47.99 -54.26 -36.79
C GLU A 118 -48.34 -55.65 -37.36
N GLN A 119 -47.39 -56.59 -37.45
CA GLN A 119 -47.66 -57.96 -37.91
C GLN A 119 -48.17 -58.89 -36.79
N GLU A 120 -47.86 -58.59 -35.51
CA GLU A 120 -48.12 -59.50 -34.38
C GLU A 120 -48.79 -58.81 -33.16
N GLY A 121 -49.86 -58.04 -33.38
CA GLY A 121 -50.92 -57.78 -32.38
C GLY A 121 -50.56 -56.96 -31.12
N GLU A 122 -49.31 -56.53 -30.93
CA GLU A 122 -48.80 -55.87 -29.71
C GLU A 122 -48.97 -54.33 -29.68
N LEU A 123 -49.86 -53.77 -30.51
CA LEU A 123 -50.08 -52.32 -30.67
C LEU A 123 -50.27 -51.56 -29.34
N THR A 124 -50.91 -52.19 -28.34
CA THR A 124 -51.15 -51.58 -27.02
C THR A 124 -49.89 -51.35 -26.18
N GLY A 125 -48.85 -52.17 -26.35
CA GLY A 125 -47.56 -52.01 -25.65
C GLY A 125 -46.71 -50.90 -26.26
N LEU A 126 -46.82 -50.70 -27.58
CA LEU A 126 -46.05 -49.71 -28.31
C LEU A 126 -46.61 -48.29 -28.16
N GLU A 127 -47.94 -48.14 -28.21
CA GLU A 127 -48.59 -46.86 -27.88
C GLU A 127 -48.30 -46.42 -26.44
N ALA A 128 -48.21 -47.37 -25.50
CA ALA A 128 -47.82 -47.08 -24.11
C ALA A 128 -46.38 -46.56 -24.02
N ARG A 129 -45.42 -47.23 -24.69
CA ARG A 129 -44.02 -46.77 -24.74
C ARG A 129 -43.84 -45.44 -25.47
N LEU A 130 -44.62 -45.16 -26.51
CA LEU A 130 -44.60 -43.86 -27.19
C LEU A 130 -45.09 -42.73 -26.27
N LYS A 131 -46.15 -42.95 -25.49
CA LYS A 131 -46.60 -42.00 -24.45
C LYS A 131 -45.58 -41.82 -23.31
N GLU A 132 -44.89 -42.90 -22.93
CA GLU A 132 -43.80 -42.85 -21.95
C GLU A 132 -42.61 -42.02 -22.48
N ILE A 133 -42.25 -42.18 -23.76
CA ILE A 133 -41.24 -41.34 -24.43
C ILE A 133 -41.69 -39.86 -24.52
N GLU A 134 -42.95 -39.57 -24.82
CA GLU A 134 -43.46 -38.20 -24.84
C GLU A 134 -43.44 -37.53 -23.46
N THR A 135 -43.79 -38.27 -22.40
CA THR A 135 -43.70 -37.77 -21.01
C THR A 135 -42.25 -37.56 -20.58
N LEU A 136 -41.36 -38.51 -20.82
CA LEU A 136 -39.92 -38.34 -20.57
C LEU A 136 -39.32 -37.15 -21.34
N LYS A 137 -39.77 -36.89 -22.57
CA LYS A 137 -39.34 -35.73 -23.37
C LYS A 137 -39.85 -34.41 -22.81
N LEU A 138 -41.05 -34.40 -22.22
CA LEU A 138 -41.58 -33.24 -21.49
C LEU A 138 -40.78 -32.99 -20.20
N ASP A 139 -40.50 -34.04 -19.43
CA ASP A 139 -39.74 -33.97 -18.18
C ASP A 139 -38.30 -33.50 -18.42
N LEU A 140 -37.63 -34.00 -19.47
CA LEU A 140 -36.28 -33.59 -19.86
C LEU A 140 -36.26 -32.11 -20.32
N LYS A 141 -37.31 -31.64 -20.99
CA LYS A 141 -37.47 -30.21 -21.32
C LYS A 141 -37.67 -29.35 -20.06
N SER A 142 -38.51 -29.80 -19.12
CA SER A 142 -38.74 -29.14 -17.83
C SER A 142 -37.45 -29.05 -17.00
N ALA A 143 -36.73 -30.16 -16.86
CA ALA A 143 -35.45 -30.22 -16.15
C ALA A 143 -34.39 -29.32 -16.78
N ARG A 144 -34.37 -29.20 -18.12
CA ARG A 144 -33.51 -28.26 -18.82
C ARG A 144 -33.89 -26.80 -18.54
N GLU A 145 -35.17 -26.46 -18.59
CA GLU A 145 -35.65 -25.10 -18.28
C GLU A 145 -35.33 -24.72 -16.82
N GLU A 146 -35.44 -25.67 -15.88
CA GLU A 146 -35.03 -25.49 -14.49
C GLU A 146 -33.51 -25.34 -14.33
N MET A 147 -32.70 -26.08 -15.10
CA MET A 147 -31.24 -25.96 -15.08
C MET A 147 -30.76 -24.63 -15.69
N ASP A 148 -31.31 -24.23 -16.85
CA ASP A 148 -31.01 -22.95 -17.49
C ASP A 148 -31.38 -21.78 -16.55
N ALA A 149 -32.49 -21.87 -15.80
CA ALA A 149 -32.88 -20.90 -14.78
C ALA A 149 -31.92 -20.87 -13.58
N LYS A 150 -31.46 -22.04 -13.08
CA LYS A 150 -30.46 -22.13 -12.01
C LYS A 150 -29.10 -21.54 -12.42
N LEU A 151 -28.68 -21.76 -13.67
CA LEU A 151 -27.46 -21.17 -14.22
C LEU A 151 -27.55 -19.63 -14.29
N GLN A 152 -28.68 -19.09 -14.77
CA GLN A 152 -28.89 -17.62 -14.77
C GLN A 152 -28.92 -17.03 -13.36
N ALA A 153 -29.52 -17.72 -12.39
CA ALA A 153 -29.52 -17.30 -10.99
C ALA A 153 -28.11 -17.30 -10.37
N LEU A 154 -27.29 -18.31 -10.70
CA LEU A 154 -25.88 -18.37 -10.29
C LEU A 154 -25.03 -17.28 -10.95
N GLU A 155 -25.20 -17.04 -12.25
CA GLU A 155 -24.50 -15.97 -12.98
C GLU A 155 -24.81 -14.58 -12.38
N ALA A 156 -26.08 -14.31 -12.11
CA ALA A 156 -26.51 -13.08 -11.43
C ALA A 156 -25.90 -12.97 -10.02
N SER A 157 -25.98 -14.03 -9.22
CA SER A 157 -25.43 -14.05 -7.85
C SER A 157 -23.91 -13.86 -7.83
N LEU A 158 -23.17 -14.44 -8.78
CA LEU A 158 -21.72 -14.26 -8.89
C LEU A 158 -21.35 -12.85 -9.33
N LYS A 159 -22.13 -12.26 -10.25
CA LYS A 159 -21.93 -10.88 -10.70
C LYS A 159 -22.18 -9.87 -9.58
N ASP A 160 -23.21 -10.06 -8.77
CA ASP A 160 -23.50 -9.20 -7.62
C ASP A 160 -22.44 -9.35 -6.52
N GLN A 161 -21.97 -10.58 -6.24
CA GLN A 161 -20.85 -10.81 -5.31
C GLN A 161 -19.54 -10.17 -5.79
N LEU A 162 -19.22 -10.28 -7.08
CA LEU A 162 -18.03 -9.65 -7.66
C LEU A 162 -18.12 -8.12 -7.55
N ALA A 163 -19.25 -7.52 -7.89
CA ALA A 163 -19.45 -6.08 -7.77
C ALA A 163 -19.35 -5.59 -6.31
N SER A 164 -19.89 -6.34 -5.34
CA SER A 164 -19.73 -6.03 -3.91
C SER A 164 -18.26 -6.10 -3.48
N SER A 165 -17.54 -7.15 -3.91
CA SER A 165 -16.12 -7.33 -3.61
C SER A 165 -15.23 -6.25 -4.25
N GLU A 166 -15.49 -5.85 -5.49
CA GLU A 166 -14.83 -4.72 -6.15
C GLU A 166 -15.10 -3.40 -5.41
N GLN A 167 -16.33 -3.17 -4.93
CA GLN A 167 -16.67 -1.97 -4.16
C GLN A 167 -16.00 -1.95 -2.78
N GLU A 168 -15.97 -3.08 -2.08
CA GLU A 168 -15.31 -3.22 -0.77
C GLU A 168 -13.78 -3.05 -0.87
N THR A 169 -13.16 -3.68 -1.87
CA THR A 169 -11.71 -3.54 -2.12
C THR A 169 -11.32 -2.13 -2.54
N ALA A 170 -12.12 -1.47 -3.41
CA ALA A 170 -11.91 -0.07 -3.77
C ALA A 170 -12.05 0.88 -2.56
N ALA A 171 -13.02 0.62 -1.68
CA ALA A 171 -13.20 1.39 -0.44
C ALA A 171 -12.02 1.20 0.53
N ALA A 172 -11.53 -0.03 0.70
CA ALA A 172 -10.37 -0.34 1.52
C ALA A 172 -9.09 0.34 1.01
N LEU A 173 -8.82 0.22 -0.30
CA LEU A 173 -7.67 0.88 -0.95
C LEU A 173 -7.74 2.41 -0.83
N SER A 174 -8.92 3.00 -1.01
CA SER A 174 -9.12 4.45 -0.84
C SER A 174 -8.82 4.91 0.60
N LEU A 175 -9.25 4.12 1.60
CA LEU A 175 -8.97 4.39 3.00
C LEU A 175 -7.47 4.29 3.31
N GLU A 176 -6.81 3.24 2.81
CA GLU A 176 -5.36 3.04 2.97
C GLU A 176 -4.55 4.18 2.34
N MET A 177 -4.88 4.58 1.11
CA MET A 177 -4.25 5.72 0.43
C MET A 177 -4.45 7.04 1.20
N SER A 178 -5.63 7.25 1.80
CA SER A 178 -5.91 8.42 2.64
C SER A 178 -5.00 8.46 3.88
N VAL A 179 -4.89 7.33 4.60
CA VAL A 179 -4.01 7.22 5.78
C VAL A 179 -2.54 7.37 5.39
N LYS A 180 -2.09 6.74 4.31
CA LYS A 180 -0.71 6.88 3.78
C LYS A 180 -0.41 8.33 3.39
N GLY A 181 -1.34 9.03 2.74
CA GLY A 181 -1.21 10.46 2.42
C GLY A 181 -1.06 11.36 3.65
N LEU A 182 -1.85 11.11 4.70
CA LEU A 182 -1.71 11.82 5.98
C LEU A 182 -0.38 11.52 6.68
N LEU A 183 0.10 10.27 6.64
CA LEU A 183 1.40 9.90 7.20
C LEU A 183 2.58 10.55 6.46
N ILE A 184 2.53 10.65 5.12
CA ILE A 184 3.53 11.40 4.32
C ILE A 184 3.56 12.88 4.72
N LYS A 185 2.37 13.49 4.86
CA LYS A 185 2.23 14.89 5.29
C LYS A 185 2.83 15.10 6.69
N ALA A 186 2.51 14.24 7.65
CA ALA A 186 3.08 14.28 8.99
C ALA A 186 4.61 14.08 8.99
N GLN A 187 5.13 13.16 8.15
CA GLN A 187 6.57 12.93 8.01
C GLN A 187 7.31 14.21 7.54
N GLY A 188 6.73 14.92 6.55
CA GLY A 188 7.25 16.19 6.05
C GLY A 188 7.22 17.31 7.10
N GLU A 189 6.15 17.40 7.87
CA GLU A 189 5.99 18.39 8.96
C GLU A 189 6.98 18.13 10.11
N VAL A 190 7.24 16.87 10.47
CA VAL A 190 8.30 16.51 11.44
C VAL A 190 9.70 16.84 10.88
N LEU A 191 9.94 16.67 9.58
CA LEU A 191 11.21 17.06 8.95
C LEU A 191 11.42 18.57 8.96
N LEU A 192 10.38 19.37 8.66
CA LEU A 192 10.42 20.83 8.78
C LEU A 192 10.69 21.25 10.24
N ALA A 193 10.04 20.61 11.21
CA ALA A 193 10.31 20.83 12.62
C ALA A 193 11.78 20.55 13.01
N GLN A 194 12.40 19.50 12.45
CA GLN A 194 13.83 19.22 12.63
C GLN A 194 14.73 20.31 12.05
N VAL A 195 14.42 20.79 10.84
CA VAL A 195 15.20 21.87 10.17
C VAL A 195 15.12 23.15 10.99
N TYR A 196 13.91 23.61 11.32
CA TYR A 196 13.73 24.81 12.15
C TYR A 196 14.35 24.65 13.54
N TRP A 197 14.33 23.46 14.14
CA TRP A 197 15.01 23.20 15.42
C TRP A 197 16.53 23.35 15.31
N ALA A 198 17.13 22.88 14.20
CA ALA A 198 18.56 22.96 13.94
C ALA A 198 19.03 24.39 13.60
N GLU A 199 18.19 25.17 12.90
CA GLU A 199 18.42 26.60 12.62
C GLU A 199 18.28 27.50 13.86
N GLY A 200 17.72 26.99 14.96
CA GLY A 200 17.40 27.78 16.16
C GLY A 200 16.04 28.48 16.12
N ASN A 201 15.23 28.24 15.08
CA ASN A 201 13.88 28.77 14.89
C ASN A 201 12.85 28.07 15.79
N ARG A 202 12.95 28.34 17.11
CA ARG A 202 12.21 27.67 18.20
C ARG A 202 10.69 27.87 18.23
N GLY A 203 10.16 28.87 17.54
CA GLY A 203 8.73 29.02 17.33
C GLY A 203 8.26 28.04 16.25
N LEU A 204 8.75 28.24 15.02
CA LEU A 204 8.39 27.43 13.86
C LEU A 204 8.56 25.92 14.08
N ALA A 205 9.64 25.49 14.76
CA ALA A 205 9.82 24.08 15.10
C ALA A 205 8.71 23.48 15.99
N ARG A 206 8.12 24.30 16.88
CA ARG A 206 6.99 23.89 17.73
C ARG A 206 5.67 23.95 16.95
N ASP A 207 5.52 24.94 16.07
CA ASP A 207 4.33 25.11 15.24
C ASP A 207 4.19 23.96 14.23
N GLU A 208 5.25 23.64 13.46
CA GLU A 208 5.27 22.51 12.53
C GLU A 208 5.03 21.17 13.23
N LEU A 209 5.59 20.97 14.44
CA LEU A 209 5.34 19.77 15.22
C LEU A 209 3.90 19.69 15.76
N ALA A 210 3.26 20.82 16.04
CA ALA A 210 1.85 20.86 16.40
C ALA A 210 0.95 20.52 15.20
N ILE A 211 1.31 20.95 13.99
CA ILE A 211 0.64 20.56 12.75
C ILE A 211 0.84 19.05 12.51
N ALA A 212 2.07 18.54 12.61
CA ALA A 212 2.36 17.11 12.49
C ALA A 212 1.55 16.26 13.48
N HIS A 213 1.43 16.71 14.73
CA HIS A 213 0.60 16.04 15.74
C HIS A 213 -0.88 15.98 15.33
N GLN A 214 -1.43 17.08 14.81
CA GLN A 214 -2.82 17.09 14.32
C GLN A 214 -2.99 16.17 13.10
N THR A 215 -2.05 16.19 12.14
CA THR A 215 -2.06 15.29 10.98
C THR A 215 -2.03 13.81 11.42
N LEU A 216 -1.29 13.47 12.48
CA LEU A 216 -1.28 12.12 13.06
C LEU A 216 -2.59 11.75 13.79
N LEU A 217 -3.26 12.70 14.44
CA LEU A 217 -4.60 12.50 15.00
C LEU A 217 -5.64 12.25 13.91
N ASP A 218 -5.56 12.98 12.80
CA ASP A 218 -6.46 12.82 11.65
C ASP A 218 -6.24 11.45 10.99
N ALA A 219 -4.97 11.02 10.85
CA ALA A 219 -4.62 9.67 10.39
C ALA A 219 -5.17 8.57 11.31
N LEU A 220 -5.06 8.73 12.64
CA LEU A 220 -5.61 7.81 13.63
C LEU A 220 -7.15 7.71 13.57
N GLN A 221 -7.83 8.82 13.27
CA GLN A 221 -9.29 8.83 13.11
C GLN A 221 -9.72 8.09 11.85
N ALA A 222 -9.06 8.37 10.72
CA ALA A 222 -9.32 7.76 9.42
C ALA A 222 -8.97 6.26 9.35
N ALA A 223 -7.98 5.80 10.12
CA ALA A 223 -7.46 4.45 9.99
C ALA A 223 -8.45 3.33 10.35
N PRO A 224 -8.33 2.14 9.72
CA PRO A 224 -9.09 0.96 10.12
C PRO A 224 -8.67 0.48 11.51
N THR A 225 -9.55 -0.24 12.20
CA THR A 225 -9.38 -0.65 13.61
C THR A 225 -8.08 -1.39 13.90
N ALA A 226 -7.56 -2.17 12.93
CA ALA A 226 -6.30 -2.90 13.06
C ALA A 226 -5.09 -1.97 13.26
N ASP A 227 -5.07 -0.81 12.62
CA ASP A 227 -3.92 0.10 12.60
C ASP A 227 -3.94 1.13 13.75
N LYS A 228 -5.09 1.33 14.39
CA LYS A 228 -5.28 2.36 15.43
C LYS A 228 -4.33 2.21 16.61
N GLN A 229 -3.99 0.98 17.02
CA GLN A 229 -3.07 0.77 18.14
C GLN A 229 -1.65 1.28 17.83
N ASP A 230 -1.16 1.11 16.60
CA ASP A 230 0.17 1.56 16.20
C ASP A 230 0.17 3.08 15.94
N LEU A 231 -0.86 3.62 15.30
CA LEU A 231 -1.01 5.07 15.12
C LEU A 231 -1.15 5.82 16.45
N GLN A 232 -1.83 5.23 17.45
CA GLN A 232 -1.89 5.80 18.80
C GLN A 232 -0.50 5.91 19.47
N LYS A 233 0.44 5.00 19.16
CA LYS A 233 1.84 5.11 19.64
C LYS A 233 2.54 6.31 19.01
N LEU A 234 2.37 6.54 17.70
CA LEU A 234 2.91 7.72 17.01
C LEU A 234 2.32 9.03 17.57
N VAL A 235 1.01 9.08 17.79
CA VAL A 235 0.33 10.23 18.43
C VAL A 235 0.93 10.49 19.82
N ASN A 236 1.05 9.46 20.67
CA ASN A 236 1.63 9.61 22.01
C ASN A 236 3.11 10.06 21.97
N LEU A 237 3.90 9.54 21.02
CA LEU A 237 5.28 9.93 20.79
C LEU A 237 5.38 11.39 20.33
N SER A 238 4.48 11.86 19.47
CA SER A 238 4.44 13.26 19.01
C SER A 238 4.12 14.23 20.15
N GLU A 239 3.21 13.89 21.08
CA GLU A 239 2.97 14.69 22.29
C GLU A 239 4.19 14.73 23.23
N SER A 240 4.87 13.60 23.44
CA SER A 240 6.14 13.58 24.20
C SER A 240 7.17 14.50 23.54
N THR A 241 7.30 14.41 22.21
CA THR A 241 8.25 15.20 21.41
C THR A 241 7.94 16.69 21.55
N LYS A 242 6.65 17.07 21.49
CA LYS A 242 6.17 18.43 21.67
C LYS A 242 6.46 18.96 23.07
N ALA A 243 6.25 18.16 24.12
CA ALA A 243 6.66 18.52 25.48
C ALA A 243 8.19 18.71 25.59
N ALA A 244 8.99 17.84 24.97
CA ALA A 244 10.45 17.94 24.96
C ALA A 244 10.95 19.22 24.25
N LEU A 245 10.28 19.65 23.17
CA LEU A 245 10.55 20.91 22.47
C LEU A 245 10.13 22.14 23.26
N ILE A 246 9.01 22.10 23.98
CA ILE A 246 8.55 23.20 24.86
C ILE A 246 9.54 23.43 26.00
N LEU A 247 10.08 22.36 26.58
CA LEU A 247 11.04 22.41 27.68
C LEU A 247 12.49 22.73 27.24
N ASP A 248 12.74 22.94 25.94
CA ASP A 248 14.08 23.15 25.36
C ASP A 248 15.10 22.09 25.80
N SER A 249 14.62 20.86 25.99
CA SER A 249 15.43 19.75 26.48
C SER A 249 16.51 19.33 25.48
N THR A 250 17.66 18.88 25.97
CA THR A 250 18.71 18.30 25.11
C THR A 250 18.22 17.10 24.30
N SER A 251 17.25 16.35 24.84
CA SER A 251 16.57 15.23 24.18
C SER A 251 15.57 15.63 23.08
N ALA A 252 15.20 16.90 22.92
CA ALA A 252 14.22 17.34 21.92
C ALA A 252 14.63 16.96 20.48
N ARG A 253 15.92 17.04 20.17
CA ARG A 253 16.46 16.62 18.87
C ARG A 253 16.34 15.10 18.66
N ASP A 254 16.59 14.33 19.71
CA ASP A 254 16.52 12.86 19.64
C ASP A 254 15.07 12.38 19.55
N GLN A 255 14.14 13.05 20.23
CA GLN A 255 12.70 12.75 20.11
C GLN A 255 12.16 13.12 18.71
N LEU A 256 12.59 14.25 18.12
CA LEU A 256 12.25 14.57 16.71
C LEU A 256 12.80 13.55 15.72
N ASN A 257 14.03 13.06 15.93
CA ASN A 257 14.62 11.99 15.11
C ASN A 257 13.81 10.70 15.26
N LEU A 258 13.49 10.30 16.50
CA LEU A 258 12.72 9.08 16.80
C LEU A 258 11.33 9.15 16.18
N LEU A 259 10.61 10.27 16.35
CA LEU A 259 9.29 10.47 15.74
C LEU A 259 9.35 10.37 14.22
N TRP A 260 10.35 10.98 13.58
CA TRP A 260 10.54 10.87 12.13
C TRP A 260 10.79 9.43 11.69
N HIS A 261 11.66 8.69 12.40
CA HIS A 261 11.95 7.29 12.09
C HIS A 261 10.71 6.40 12.26
N GLU A 262 9.93 6.57 13.32
CA GLU A 262 8.72 5.77 13.58
C GLU A 262 7.59 6.07 12.58
N VAL A 263 7.40 7.33 12.17
CA VAL A 263 6.47 7.70 11.09
C VAL A 263 6.94 7.12 9.75
N SER A 264 8.24 7.20 9.46
CA SER A 264 8.84 6.64 8.23
C SER A 264 8.69 5.11 8.17
N ALA A 265 8.97 4.42 9.28
CA ALA A 265 8.81 2.97 9.41
C ALA A 265 7.35 2.49 9.32
N ARG A 266 6.38 3.41 9.44
CA ARG A 266 4.96 3.11 9.21
C ARG A 266 4.52 3.32 7.76
N LEU A 267 5.23 4.16 7.00
CA LEU A 267 5.02 4.32 5.55
C LEU A 267 5.60 3.16 4.74
N SER A 268 6.67 2.53 5.23
CA SER A 268 7.29 1.34 4.63
C SER A 268 6.59 0.02 5.01
N ARG A 269 5.29 0.04 5.30
CA ARG A 269 4.45 -1.11 5.62
C ARG A 269 3.17 -1.11 4.79
#